data_AF-A0A9X1ZJ31-F1
#
_entry.id   AF-A0A9X1ZJ31-F1
#
_cell.length_a   1.000
_cell.length_b   1.000
_cell.length_c   1.000
_cell.angle_alpha   90.00
_cell.angle_beta   90.00
_cell.angle_gamma   90.00
#
_symmetry.space_group_name_H-M   'P 1'
#
loop_
_entity.id
_entity.type
_entity.pdbx_description
1 polymer ?
#
loop_
_entity_poly.entity_id
_entity_poly.type
_entity_poly.pdbx_seq_one_letter_code
_entity_poly.pdbx_strand_id
1 'polypeptide(L)'
;KWMQAVHEITQGQLIAIDGKTLRGSYQRGNRQSTIHMVNAFACKNKLVLGQVKTSEKSNEITAIPELIKLLDIEGALVSIDAMGCQVSIAEHIVEQGGDYLFTLKSNQGNLHKAVETAFSETRKAPLGGLSFEQKHGRIEARVYHVLSAKEFTEEFSQWPQLQTLGMSMSFRQQKGKAPELMYRYHISSAELT
;
A
#
# COMPACT_ATOMS: atom_id res chain seq x y z
N LYS A 1 12.61 -9.88 24.42
CA LYS A 1 11.66 -10.96 24.80
C LYS A 1 10.24 -10.75 24.25
N TRP A 2 9.59 -9.59 24.40
CA TRP A 2 8.24 -9.37 23.81
C TRP A 2 8.24 -9.24 22.27
N MET A 3 9.19 -8.51 21.69
CA MET A 3 9.34 -8.42 20.23
C MET A 3 9.71 -9.76 19.56
N GLN A 4 10.42 -10.65 20.27
CA GLN A 4 10.76 -12.00 19.80
C GLN A 4 9.53 -12.91 19.66
N ALA A 5 8.55 -12.78 20.56
CA ALA A 5 7.30 -13.54 20.48
C ALA A 5 6.36 -13.02 19.36
N VAL A 6 6.56 -11.79 18.89
CA VAL A 6 5.84 -11.25 17.72
C VAL A 6 6.48 -11.75 16.42
N HIS A 7 7.81 -11.94 16.40
CA HIS A 7 8.60 -12.40 15.26
C HIS A 7 8.27 -13.84 14.80
N GLU A 8 7.96 -14.78 15.71
CA GLU A 8 7.67 -16.18 15.31
C GLU A 8 6.35 -16.37 14.52
N ILE A 9 5.50 -15.34 14.41
CA ILE A 9 4.16 -15.43 13.79
C ILE A 9 4.15 -14.84 12.36
N THR A 10 5.27 -14.31 11.86
CA THR A 10 5.26 -13.32 10.77
C THR A 10 5.39 -13.85 9.34
N GLN A 11 5.56 -15.16 9.12
CA GLN A 11 5.55 -15.72 7.76
C GLN A 11 4.21 -15.36 7.07
N GLY A 12 4.25 -14.41 6.12
CA GLY A 12 3.06 -13.86 5.46
C GLY A 12 2.34 -12.74 6.23
N GLN A 13 3.00 -12.02 7.14
CA GLN A 13 2.40 -10.89 7.85
C GLN A 13 2.37 -9.64 6.96
N LEU A 14 1.20 -9.01 6.88
CA LEU A 14 1.03 -7.72 6.22
C LEU A 14 1.46 -6.57 7.16
N ILE A 15 2.48 -5.82 6.76
CA ILE A 15 2.92 -4.58 7.40
C ILE A 15 2.51 -3.41 6.51
N ALA A 16 1.58 -2.58 6.98
CA ALA A 16 1.16 -1.38 6.27
C ALA A 16 1.99 -0.18 6.71
N ILE A 17 2.66 0.48 5.76
CA ILE A 17 3.35 1.75 5.99
C ILE A 17 2.50 2.88 5.43
N ASP A 18 2.08 3.79 6.31
CA ASP A 18 1.13 4.86 5.98
C ASP A 18 1.50 6.19 6.68
N GLY A 19 1.38 7.26 5.91
CA GLY A 19 1.55 8.64 6.34
C GLY A 19 0.29 9.22 6.98
N LYS A 20 0.39 9.69 8.22
CA LYS A 20 -0.71 10.29 8.98
C LYS A 20 -0.40 11.72 9.40
N THR A 21 -1.37 12.60 9.18
CA THR A 21 -1.39 13.94 9.78
C THR A 21 -2.17 13.91 11.08
N LEU A 22 -1.53 14.24 12.21
CA LEU A 22 -2.19 14.32 13.51
C LEU A 22 -3.06 15.59 13.57
N ARG A 23 -4.38 15.42 13.48
CA ARG A 23 -5.33 16.53 13.60
C ARG A 23 -5.30 17.11 15.01
N GLY A 24 -5.23 18.43 15.11
CA GLY A 24 -5.19 19.15 16.40
C GLY A 24 -3.80 19.26 17.03
N SER A 25 -2.75 18.75 16.38
CA SER A 25 -1.35 18.86 16.85
C SER A 25 -0.65 20.18 16.54
N TYR A 26 -1.36 21.12 15.89
CA TYR A 26 -0.80 22.40 15.47
C TYR A 26 -0.79 23.41 16.62
N GLN A 27 0.20 24.28 16.63
CA GLN A 27 0.26 25.45 17.51
C GLN A 27 -0.84 26.45 17.13
N ARG A 28 -1.59 26.96 18.12
CA ARG A 28 -2.60 28.01 17.92
C ARG A 28 -1.92 29.24 17.29
N GLY A 29 -2.26 29.53 16.02
CA GLY A 29 -1.67 30.61 15.23
C GLY A 29 -0.91 30.14 13.98
N ASN A 30 -0.46 28.88 13.94
CA ASN A 30 0.21 28.31 12.77
C ASN A 30 -0.35 26.93 12.42
N ARG A 31 -1.32 26.88 11.49
CA ARG A 31 -1.90 25.62 10.99
C ARG A 31 -0.93 24.74 10.20
N GLN A 32 0.21 25.26 9.76
CA GLN A 32 1.25 24.47 9.06
C GLN A 32 2.15 23.69 10.03
N SER A 33 2.06 23.96 11.35
CA SER A 33 2.83 23.21 12.37
C SER A 33 2.25 21.82 12.71
N THR A 34 1.32 21.30 11.89
CA THR A 34 0.75 19.96 12.10
C THR A 34 1.83 18.91 12.05
N ILE A 35 1.81 17.98 13.01
CA ILE A 35 2.73 16.86 13.05
C ILE A 35 2.33 15.86 11.95
N HIS A 36 3.29 15.57 11.08
CA HIS A 36 3.23 14.49 10.11
C HIS A 36 4.03 13.29 10.62
N MET A 37 3.51 12.08 10.43
CA MET A 37 4.14 10.85 10.90
C MET A 37 3.97 9.74 9.88
N VAL A 38 5.02 8.95 9.68
CA VAL A 38 4.95 7.67 8.98
C VAL A 38 4.87 6.57 10.03
N ASN A 39 3.93 5.64 9.90
CA ASN A 39 3.78 4.51 10.82
C ASN A 39 3.89 3.20 10.06
N ALA A 40 4.56 2.21 10.67
CA ALA A 40 4.53 0.81 10.25
C ALA A 40 3.56 0.04 11.15
N PHE A 41 2.54 -0.54 10.57
CA PHE A 41 1.44 -1.20 11.29
C PHE A 41 1.33 -2.67 10.89
N ALA A 42 1.52 -3.56 11.87
CA ALA A 42 1.29 -5.00 11.71
C ALA A 42 -0.21 -5.30 11.72
N CYS A 43 -0.79 -5.51 10.55
CA CYS A 43 -2.24 -5.62 10.37
C CYS A 43 -2.86 -6.78 11.17
N LYS A 44 -2.23 -7.96 11.14
CA LYS A 44 -2.70 -9.16 11.86
C LYS A 44 -2.70 -8.96 13.38
N ASN A 45 -1.66 -8.30 13.89
CA ASN A 45 -1.44 -8.10 15.33
C ASN A 45 -2.11 -6.82 15.85
N LYS A 46 -2.65 -6.00 14.95
CA LYS A 46 -3.26 -4.69 15.24
C LYS A 46 -2.32 -3.79 16.05
N LEU A 47 -1.04 -3.82 15.72
CA LEU A 47 0.04 -3.18 16.49
C LEU A 47 0.85 -2.23 15.60
N VAL A 48 1.22 -1.07 16.14
CA VAL A 48 2.21 -0.19 15.54
C VAL A 48 3.60 -0.72 15.89
N LEU A 49 4.38 -1.12 14.88
CA LEU A 49 5.74 -1.64 15.04
C LEU A 49 6.76 -0.51 15.17
N GLY A 50 6.54 0.59 14.46
CA GLY A 50 7.41 1.75 14.48
C GLY A 50 6.72 2.98 13.91
N GLN A 51 7.25 4.15 14.28
CA GLN A 51 6.75 5.44 13.79
C GLN A 51 7.88 6.46 13.72
N VAL A 52 7.88 7.26 12.65
CA VAL A 52 8.85 8.34 12.44
C VAL A 52 8.10 9.64 12.21
N LYS A 53 8.46 10.68 12.95
CA LYS A 53 7.93 12.04 12.73
C LYS A 53 8.61 12.64 11.51
N THR A 54 7.80 13.19 10.60
CA THR A 54 8.27 13.96 9.45
C THR A 54 7.91 15.44 9.63
N SER A 55 8.71 16.32 9.05
CA SER A 55 8.42 17.77 9.08
C SER A 55 7.24 18.13 8.18
N GLU A 56 7.10 17.45 7.05
CA GLU A 56 6.05 17.66 6.06
C GLU A 56 5.61 16.33 5.45
N LYS A 57 4.45 16.34 4.77
CA LYS A 57 3.91 15.16 4.08
C LYS A 57 4.82 14.66 2.93
N SER A 58 5.52 15.55 2.24
CA SER A 58 6.49 15.21 1.19
C SER A 58 7.70 14.43 1.71
N ASN A 59 7.98 14.50 3.01
CA ASN A 59 9.16 13.89 3.61
C ASN A 59 8.94 12.42 3.99
N GLU A 60 7.77 11.86 3.67
CA GLU A 60 7.47 10.44 3.84
C GLU A 60 8.42 9.57 2.98
N ILE A 61 8.78 10.04 1.79
CA ILE A 61 9.68 9.36 0.85
C ILE A 61 11.02 9.01 1.49
N THR A 62 11.60 9.93 2.26
CA THR A 62 12.89 9.71 2.93
C THR A 62 12.72 9.02 4.28
N ALA A 63 11.58 9.19 4.95
CA ALA A 63 11.32 8.57 6.24
C ALA A 63 10.98 7.08 6.16
N ILE A 64 10.36 6.63 5.07
CA ILE A 64 9.98 5.22 4.87
C ILE A 64 11.20 4.29 4.88
N PRO A 65 12.28 4.52 4.08
CA PRO A 65 13.48 3.70 4.13
C PRO A 65 14.09 3.61 5.54
N GLU A 66 14.17 4.74 6.25
CA GLU A 66 14.72 4.78 7.61
C GLU A 66 13.87 4.00 8.60
N LEU A 67 12.53 4.04 8.45
CA LEU A 67 11.63 3.23 9.26
C LEU A 67 11.79 1.73 8.94
N ILE A 68 11.90 1.35 7.67
CA ILE A 68 12.07 -0.05 7.25
C ILE A 68 13.37 -0.64 7.82
N LYS A 69 14.49 0.09 7.76
CA LYS A 69 15.79 -0.35 8.30
C LYS A 69 15.77 -0.69 9.80
N LEU A 70 14.80 -0.17 10.55
CA LEU A 70 14.66 -0.41 11.98
C LEU A 70 13.76 -1.62 12.30
N LEU A 71 13.11 -2.19 11.29
CA LEU A 71 12.13 -3.26 11.43
C LEU A 71 12.70 -4.55 10.87
N ASP A 72 12.41 -5.65 11.56
CA ASP A 72 12.62 -6.98 11.00
C ASP A 72 11.41 -7.34 10.14
N ILE A 73 11.59 -7.29 8.82
CA ILE A 73 10.55 -7.47 7.81
C ILE A 73 10.74 -8.73 6.97
N GLU A 74 11.66 -9.62 7.37
CA GLU A 74 11.94 -10.86 6.63
C GLU A 74 10.65 -11.70 6.52
N GLY A 75 10.30 -12.09 5.29
CA GLY A 75 9.09 -12.85 4.97
C GLY A 75 7.77 -12.10 5.16
N ALA A 76 7.81 -10.78 5.40
CA ALA A 76 6.62 -9.94 5.53
C ALA A 76 6.24 -9.30 4.19
N LEU A 77 4.93 -9.11 3.96
CA LEU A 77 4.42 -8.30 2.86
C LEU A 77 4.24 -6.86 3.34
N VAL A 78 5.04 -5.94 2.80
CA VAL A 78 5.04 -4.51 3.12
C VAL A 78 4.18 -3.75 2.11
N SER A 79 3.00 -3.28 2.55
CA SER A 79 2.14 -2.47 1.71
C SER A 79 2.38 -0.98 1.92
N ILE A 80 2.57 -0.24 0.82
CA ILE A 80 2.82 1.21 0.85
C ILE A 80 1.89 1.92 -0.13
N ASP A 81 1.46 3.12 0.25
CA ASP A 81 0.61 3.95 -0.56
C ASP A 81 1.30 4.45 -1.85
N ALA A 82 0.53 5.14 -2.69
CA ALA A 82 1.00 5.61 -3.97
C ALA A 82 2.05 6.73 -3.90
N MET A 83 2.22 7.38 -2.74
CA MET A 83 3.27 8.37 -2.54
C MET A 83 4.62 7.70 -2.24
N GLY A 84 4.60 6.57 -1.52
CA GLY A 84 5.80 5.76 -1.25
C GLY A 84 6.13 4.72 -2.32
N CYS A 85 5.38 4.64 -3.42
CA CYS A 85 5.66 3.75 -4.55
C CYS A 85 6.93 4.19 -5.30
N GLN A 86 8.10 3.76 -4.81
CA GLN A 86 9.42 4.09 -5.35
C GLN A 86 10.30 2.85 -5.47
N VAL A 87 11.06 2.78 -6.57
CA VAL A 87 12.00 1.68 -6.84
C VAL A 87 12.98 1.49 -5.69
N SER A 88 13.59 2.58 -5.20
CA SER A 88 14.55 2.52 -4.09
C SER A 88 13.97 1.94 -2.80
N ILE A 89 12.68 2.18 -2.52
CA ILE A 89 12.00 1.61 -1.36
C ILE A 89 11.74 0.11 -1.58
N ALA A 90 11.35 -0.28 -2.80
CA ALA A 90 11.20 -1.70 -3.15
C ALA A 90 12.52 -2.46 -3.01
N GLU A 91 13.63 -1.89 -3.46
CA GLU A 91 14.98 -2.45 -3.29
C GLU A 91 15.29 -2.70 -1.81
N HIS A 92 15.08 -1.71 -0.94
CA HIS A 92 15.32 -1.85 0.50
C HIS A 92 14.46 -2.94 1.15
N ILE A 93 13.21 -3.12 0.71
CA ILE A 93 12.32 -4.16 1.24
C ILE A 93 12.82 -5.54 0.83
N VAL A 94 13.15 -5.71 -0.45
CA VAL A 94 13.64 -6.98 -1.01
C VAL A 94 15.00 -7.36 -0.43
N GLU A 95 15.91 -6.39 -0.25
CA GLU A 95 17.23 -6.61 0.36
C GLU A 95 17.14 -7.12 1.81
N GLN A 96 16.06 -6.77 2.53
CA GLN A 96 15.79 -7.25 3.89
C GLN A 96 14.96 -8.53 3.91
N GLY A 97 14.74 -9.18 2.77
CA GLY A 97 14.01 -10.44 2.66
C GLY A 97 12.48 -10.30 2.79
N GLY A 98 11.94 -9.08 2.71
CA GLY A 98 10.51 -8.83 2.65
C GLY A 98 10.00 -8.73 1.21
N ASP A 99 8.68 -8.77 1.06
CA ASP A 99 7.98 -8.51 -0.18
C ASP A 99 7.28 -7.14 -0.15
N TYR A 100 7.17 -6.46 -1.29
CA TYR A 100 6.39 -5.22 -1.36
C TYR A 100 5.03 -5.42 -2.03
N LEU A 101 4.07 -4.58 -1.66
CA LEU A 101 2.80 -4.35 -2.37
C LEU A 101 2.56 -2.84 -2.48
N PHE A 102 2.84 -2.25 -3.64
CA PHE A 102 2.74 -0.80 -3.82
C PHE A 102 1.53 -0.43 -4.65
N THR A 103 0.81 0.60 -4.21
CA THR A 103 -0.26 1.21 -5.02
C THR A 103 0.33 2.13 -6.08
N LEU A 104 -0.08 1.98 -7.34
CA LEU A 104 0.32 2.88 -8.41
C LEU A 104 -0.51 4.17 -8.39
N LYS A 105 0.15 5.31 -8.59
CA LYS A 105 -0.51 6.60 -8.80
C LYS A 105 -0.82 6.79 -10.28
N SER A 106 -1.95 7.42 -10.62
CA SER A 106 -2.33 7.71 -12.01
C SER A 106 -1.33 8.59 -12.77
N ASN A 107 -0.48 9.34 -12.07
CA ASN A 107 0.59 10.13 -12.67
C ASN A 107 1.95 9.39 -12.76
N GLN A 108 2.03 8.12 -12.37
CA GLN A 108 3.25 7.28 -12.48
C GLN A 108 3.42 6.69 -13.89
N GLY A 109 3.52 7.56 -14.89
CA GLY A 109 4.08 7.27 -16.21
C GLY A 109 3.54 6.02 -16.93
N ASN A 110 4.46 5.27 -17.53
CA ASN A 110 4.16 4.12 -18.40
C ASN A 110 3.68 2.88 -17.62
N LEU A 111 4.21 2.64 -16.41
CA LEU A 111 3.85 1.46 -15.61
C LEU A 111 2.36 1.44 -15.27
N HIS A 112 1.81 2.55 -14.79
CA HIS A 112 0.36 2.62 -14.51
C HIS A 112 -0.48 2.30 -15.75
N LYS A 113 -0.10 2.83 -16.93
CA LYS A 113 -0.83 2.59 -18.17
C LYS A 113 -0.72 1.14 -18.64
N ALA A 114 0.45 0.52 -18.51
CA ALA A 114 0.67 -0.88 -18.85
C ALA A 114 -0.20 -1.79 -17.97
N VAL A 115 -0.16 -1.60 -16.65
CA VAL A 115 -1.00 -2.35 -15.70
C VAL A 115 -2.48 -2.08 -15.96
N GLU A 116 -2.86 -0.83 -16.23
CA GLU A 116 -4.25 -0.51 -16.57
C GLU A 116 -4.74 -1.20 -17.84
N THR A 117 -3.88 -1.29 -18.84
CA THR A 117 -4.16 -1.99 -20.09
C THR A 117 -4.30 -3.50 -19.86
N ALA A 118 -3.44 -4.09 -19.03
CA ALA A 118 -3.50 -5.50 -18.65
C ALA A 118 -4.84 -5.89 -18.02
N PHE A 119 -5.44 -4.98 -17.24
CA PHE A 119 -6.75 -5.20 -16.60
C PHE A 119 -7.95 -4.72 -17.42
N SER A 120 -7.76 -4.26 -18.66
CA SER A 120 -8.84 -3.68 -19.47
C SER A 120 -9.99 -4.66 -19.75
N GLU A 121 -9.69 -5.94 -19.99
CA GLU A 121 -10.69 -6.98 -20.17
C GLU A 121 -11.33 -7.38 -18.84
N THR A 122 -10.55 -7.45 -17.76
CA THR A 122 -11.08 -7.72 -16.40
C THR A 122 -12.12 -6.67 -15.98
N ARG A 123 -11.91 -5.40 -16.35
CA ARG A 123 -12.87 -4.31 -16.09
C ARG A 123 -14.18 -4.46 -16.85
N LYS A 124 -14.18 -5.12 -18.01
CA LYS A 124 -15.38 -5.36 -18.83
C LYS A 124 -16.14 -6.61 -18.38
N ALA A 125 -15.48 -7.53 -17.69
CA ALA A 125 -16.07 -8.78 -17.24
C ALA A 125 -17.14 -8.55 -16.16
N PRO A 126 -18.17 -9.41 -16.08
CA PRO A 126 -19.12 -9.38 -14.98
C PRO A 126 -18.43 -9.52 -13.62
N LEU A 127 -18.90 -8.76 -12.64
CA LEU A 127 -18.31 -8.71 -11.31
C LEU A 127 -18.65 -9.99 -10.52
N GLY A 128 -17.65 -10.83 -10.28
CA GLY A 128 -17.68 -11.93 -9.31
C GLY A 128 -16.92 -11.58 -8.03
N GLY A 129 -17.17 -12.28 -6.92
CA GLY A 129 -16.33 -12.17 -5.72
C GLY A 129 -16.43 -10.85 -4.93
N LEU A 130 -17.58 -10.16 -5.01
CA LEU A 130 -17.79 -8.92 -4.26
C LEU A 130 -17.82 -9.15 -2.75
N SER A 131 -16.94 -8.46 -2.03
CA SER A 131 -17.00 -8.32 -0.58
C SER A 131 -17.80 -7.07 -0.22
N PHE A 132 -18.75 -7.18 0.71
CA PHE A 132 -19.60 -6.07 1.14
C PHE A 132 -19.33 -5.69 2.59
N GLU A 133 -19.12 -4.41 2.84
CA GLU A 133 -19.00 -3.83 4.18
C GLU A 133 -19.98 -2.66 4.34
N GLN A 134 -20.79 -2.71 5.41
CA GLN A 134 -21.65 -1.60 5.81
C GLN A 134 -21.20 -1.07 7.17
N LYS A 135 -20.80 0.20 7.23
CA LYS A 135 -20.35 0.82 8.48
C LYS A 135 -20.68 2.31 8.51
N HIS A 136 -21.28 2.79 9.61
CA HIS A 136 -21.60 4.21 9.84
C HIS A 136 -22.30 4.91 8.66
N GLY A 137 -23.28 4.24 8.02
CA GLY A 137 -24.03 4.80 6.88
C GLY A 137 -23.25 4.85 5.54
N ARG A 138 -22.09 4.19 5.47
CA ARG A 138 -21.35 3.92 4.24
C ARG A 138 -21.53 2.47 3.83
N ILE A 139 -21.85 2.25 2.56
CA ILE A 139 -21.77 0.93 1.92
C ILE A 139 -20.52 0.95 1.04
N GLU A 140 -19.69 -0.07 1.21
CA GLU A 140 -18.51 -0.28 0.38
C GLU A 140 -18.52 -1.71 -0.13
N ALA A 141 -18.35 -1.87 -1.44
CA ALA A 141 -18.14 -3.17 -2.06
C ALA A 141 -16.76 -3.17 -2.71
N ARG A 142 -15.98 -4.24 -2.49
CA ARG A 142 -14.64 -4.38 -3.09
C ARG A 142 -14.48 -5.72 -3.77
N VAL A 143 -13.79 -5.72 -4.91
CA VAL A 143 -13.27 -6.92 -5.57
C VAL A 143 -11.81 -6.71 -5.91
N TYR A 144 -11.04 -7.78 -5.84
CA TYR A 144 -9.62 -7.79 -6.13
C TYR A 144 -9.35 -8.77 -7.26
N HIS A 145 -8.44 -8.39 -8.16
CA HIS A 145 -7.97 -9.21 -9.24
C HIS A 145 -6.44 -9.16 -9.26
N VAL A 146 -5.83 -10.29 -9.58
CA VAL A 146 -4.39 -10.43 -9.71
C VAL A 146 -4.06 -10.99 -11.09
N LEU A 147 -2.94 -10.56 -11.65
CA LEU A 147 -2.35 -11.08 -12.86
C LEU A 147 -0.85 -11.31 -12.63
N SER A 148 -0.29 -12.31 -13.29
CA SER A 148 1.15 -12.52 -13.34
C SER A 148 1.83 -11.33 -14.02
N ALA A 149 2.93 -10.84 -13.44
CA ALA A 149 3.75 -9.78 -14.01
C ALA A 149 4.84 -10.29 -14.96
N LYS A 150 4.92 -11.61 -15.24
CA LYS A 150 5.98 -12.23 -16.06
C LYS A 150 6.18 -11.58 -17.43
N GLU A 151 5.11 -11.11 -18.09
CA GLU A 151 5.19 -10.45 -19.39
C GLU A 151 5.72 -9.01 -19.29
N PHE A 152 5.83 -8.47 -18.08
CA PHE A 152 6.18 -7.09 -17.78
C PHE A 152 7.57 -6.95 -17.15
N THR A 153 8.24 -8.06 -16.80
CA THR A 153 9.51 -8.05 -16.06
C THR A 153 10.66 -7.44 -16.86
N GLU A 154 10.69 -7.62 -18.18
CA GLU A 154 11.73 -7.00 -19.03
C GLU A 154 11.52 -5.48 -19.14
N GLU A 155 10.29 -5.07 -19.43
CA GLU A 155 9.89 -3.65 -19.58
C GLU A 155 10.07 -2.86 -18.28
N PHE A 156 9.80 -3.50 -17.13
CA PHE A 156 9.84 -2.88 -15.81
C PHE A 156 10.92 -3.50 -14.91
N SER A 157 12.07 -3.84 -15.49
CA SER A 157 13.21 -4.49 -14.82
C SER A 157 13.80 -3.69 -13.65
N GLN A 158 13.53 -2.39 -13.55
CA GLN A 158 13.91 -1.58 -12.39
C GLN A 158 13.15 -1.98 -11.11
N TRP A 159 12.02 -2.70 -11.21
CA TRP A 159 11.29 -3.16 -10.03
C TRP A 159 11.82 -4.51 -9.57
N PRO A 160 12.47 -4.59 -8.41
CA PRO A 160 13.12 -5.82 -7.97
C PRO A 160 12.07 -6.90 -7.75
N GLN A 161 12.36 -8.10 -8.25
CA GLN A 161 11.53 -9.29 -8.08
C GLN A 161 10.04 -9.09 -8.42
N LEU A 162 9.68 -8.25 -9.40
CA LEU A 162 8.27 -8.03 -9.77
C LEU A 162 7.58 -9.33 -10.22
N GLN A 163 6.60 -9.83 -9.45
CA GLN A 163 5.89 -11.09 -9.72
C GLN A 163 4.41 -10.88 -10.05
N THR A 164 3.74 -9.92 -9.40
CA THR A 164 2.28 -9.80 -9.48
C THR A 164 1.82 -8.38 -9.78
N LEU A 165 0.83 -8.25 -10.65
CA LEU A 165 0.03 -7.06 -10.86
C LEU A 165 -1.31 -7.21 -10.12
N GLY A 166 -1.76 -6.17 -9.44
CA GLY A 166 -3.02 -6.17 -8.72
C GLY A 166 -3.97 -5.07 -9.20
N MET A 167 -5.27 -5.36 -9.17
CA MET A 167 -6.33 -4.38 -9.31
C MET A 167 -7.32 -4.52 -8.17
N SER A 168 -7.60 -3.43 -7.46
CA SER A 168 -8.74 -3.34 -6.56
C SER A 168 -9.80 -2.43 -7.17
N MET A 169 -11.00 -2.97 -7.35
CA MET A 169 -12.18 -2.17 -7.68
C MET A 169 -12.98 -1.95 -6.40
N SER A 170 -13.37 -0.70 -6.15
CA SER A 170 -14.20 -0.34 -5.00
C SER A 170 -15.40 0.49 -5.43
N PHE A 171 -16.58 0.07 -5.01
CA PHE A 171 -17.81 0.84 -5.08
C PHE A 171 -18.12 1.42 -3.71
N ARG A 172 -18.38 2.71 -3.64
CA ARG A 172 -18.68 3.40 -2.39
C ARG A 172 -19.95 4.23 -2.53
N GLN A 173 -20.89 4.01 -1.62
CA GLN A 173 -22.09 4.82 -1.47
C GLN A 173 -22.15 5.43 -0.07
N GLN A 174 -22.38 6.74 -0.01
CA GLN A 174 -22.62 7.48 1.25
C GLN A 174 -23.95 8.23 1.16
N LYS A 175 -24.63 8.40 2.29
CA LYS A 175 -25.88 9.17 2.35
C LYS A 175 -25.66 10.59 1.82
N GLY A 176 -26.48 11.00 0.84
CA GLY A 176 -26.42 12.34 0.25
C GLY A 176 -25.29 12.59 -0.77
N LYS A 177 -24.57 11.54 -1.19
CA LYS A 177 -23.54 11.64 -2.24
C LYS A 177 -23.85 10.67 -3.38
N ALA A 178 -23.38 11.00 -4.58
CA ALA A 178 -23.42 10.08 -5.71
C ALA A 178 -22.56 8.83 -5.40
N PRO A 179 -22.94 7.66 -5.95
CA PRO A 179 -22.09 6.48 -5.89
C PRO A 179 -20.76 6.74 -6.60
N GLU A 180 -19.69 6.21 -6.02
CA GLU A 180 -18.34 6.37 -6.55
C GLU A 180 -17.75 4.98 -6.86
N LEU A 181 -17.32 4.78 -8.10
CA LEU A 181 -16.58 3.60 -8.55
C LEU A 181 -15.11 4.00 -8.73
N MET A 182 -14.20 3.32 -8.04
CA MET A 182 -12.77 3.57 -8.09
C MET A 182 -12.01 2.29 -8.42
N TYR A 183 -11.04 2.42 -9.33
CA TYR A 183 -10.03 1.40 -9.59
C TYR A 183 -8.70 1.89 -9.01
N ARG A 184 -7.98 0.98 -8.36
CA ARG A 184 -6.58 1.19 -7.98
C ARG A 184 -5.77 0.01 -8.47
N TYR A 185 -4.56 0.32 -8.92
CA TYR A 185 -3.61 -0.65 -9.42
C TYR A 185 -2.45 -0.80 -8.48
N HIS A 186 -1.86 -1.99 -8.50
CA HIS A 186 -0.81 -2.37 -7.59
C HIS A 186 0.25 -3.21 -8.30
N ILE A 187 1.47 -3.17 -7.79
CA ILE A 187 2.56 -4.09 -8.14
C ILE A 187 3.08 -4.77 -6.89
N SER A 188 3.57 -5.99 -7.02
CA SER A 188 4.06 -6.79 -5.91
C SER A 188 5.21 -7.69 -6.29
N SER A 189 6.18 -7.86 -5.37
CA SER A 189 7.21 -8.90 -5.48
C SER A 189 6.74 -10.27 -5.03
N ALA A 190 5.71 -10.33 -4.17
CA ALA A 190 5.10 -11.59 -3.79
C ALA A 190 4.20 -12.13 -4.93
N GLU A 191 4.13 -13.45 -5.05
CA GLU A 191 3.08 -14.15 -5.80
C GLU A 191 1.78 -14.10 -4.99
N LEU A 192 0.74 -13.45 -5.54
CA LEU A 192 -0.56 -13.28 -4.87
C LEU A 192 -1.65 -14.07 -5.61
N THR A 193 -2.66 -14.51 -4.86
CA THR A 193 -3.82 -15.28 -5.36
C THR A 193 -5.14 -14.62 -5.01
#